data_AF-A0AAX6T8T6-F1
#
_entry.id   AF-A0AAX6T8T6-F1
#
_cell.length_a   1.000
_cell.length_b   1.000
_cell.length_c   1.000
_cell.angle_alpha   90.00
_cell.angle_beta   90.00
_cell.angle_gamma   90.00
#
_symmetry.space_group_name_H-M   'P 1'
#
loop_
_entity.id
_entity.type
_entity.pdbx_description
1 polymer ?
#
loop_
_entity_poly.entity_id
_entity_poly.type
_entity_poly.pdbx_seq_one_letter_code
_entity_poly.pdbx_strand_id
1 'polypeptide(L)'
;MSTPGVLSFTLQGWEQVLAKVKRALVYLDAACAESLHWGCGPTRLMEAVGGPVCHLREFQPNAVGGNAEQPKAVFVLSCLLKGRTVETLRDIISRSHFQYCVVVTALSHAVHLTANHVPAAAAAELEGQQPVFEQLEEKLCEWMGNMNYTAEVLHVPLLLAPIAPYLALTPAFASLFPLLSQDIHLLNSARPDKRRLGSLGEVDSTALTPELILQMRCLVSGLSSLCEHLGVREECFAVGALSRVIAADLANYVPAKNRRKTAAGRASVVFVDRTLDLTGAVGHHGDNLAEKIISVLPQLPGHTNDVMVNMEELTALQTQEEDQNVIAPGCLAQANDLAAKALWEALLNTKHKEAVMEVRRHLVEAASRENLPIKMSMGRVTPGQLTSYIQLFKNNLKALRNHCGILQLGLATVQTLKHPQTAKWDNFLAFERLLLQSIGESGMSVVLNQLLPMFKPSTQRTNDDYGPEELLILLTYVYSVIGEFTVDKDLGEAEEKVKKALVQVFCEESELSPLLQKITGCDSATNLTFHKSKIAVDELFSSLWDIAGARSLMKEFKSVYVPGNHTHQVNHIFQIPLRSVWIWDTSW
;
A
#
# COMPACT_ATOMS: atom_id res chain seq x y z
N MET A 1 -23.10 3.56 21.10
CA MET A 1 -22.48 3.83 19.78
C MET A 1 -20.98 3.82 19.99
N SER A 2 -20.22 3.17 19.11
CA SER A 2 -18.74 3.21 19.15
C SER A 2 -18.25 4.65 18.93
N THR A 3 -17.18 5.04 19.60
CA THR A 3 -16.51 6.33 19.38
C THR A 3 -16.15 6.48 17.90
N PRO A 4 -16.47 7.62 17.24
CA PRO A 4 -16.05 7.89 15.88
C PRO A 4 -14.53 7.78 15.73
N GLY A 5 -14.09 7.11 14.68
CA GLY A 5 -12.69 6.81 14.39
C GLY A 5 -12.56 6.02 13.09
N VAL A 6 -11.31 5.83 12.65
CA VAL A 6 -10.98 5.17 11.37
C VAL A 6 -11.64 3.79 11.23
N LEU A 7 -11.53 2.93 12.25
CA LEU A 7 -12.16 1.61 12.21
C LEU A 7 -13.68 1.69 12.08
N SER A 8 -14.33 2.57 12.86
CA SER A 8 -15.79 2.74 12.80
C SER A 8 -16.26 3.30 11.46
N PHE A 9 -15.46 4.17 10.81
CA PHE A 9 -15.74 4.69 9.48
C PHE A 9 -15.75 3.56 8.44
N THR A 10 -14.69 2.73 8.43
CA THR A 10 -14.62 1.57 7.54
C THR A 10 -15.76 0.59 7.80
N LEU A 11 -16.05 0.26 9.07
CA LEU A 11 -17.12 -0.67 9.41
C LEU A 11 -18.50 -0.14 8.98
N GLN A 12 -18.80 1.14 9.23
CA GLN A 12 -20.07 1.76 8.81
C GLN A 12 -20.22 1.79 7.29
N GLY A 13 -19.13 2.00 6.54
CA GLY A 13 -19.14 1.84 5.09
C GLY A 13 -19.53 0.41 4.69
N TRP A 14 -18.84 -0.58 5.25
CA TRP A 14 -19.14 -1.98 4.95
C TRP A 14 -20.54 -2.43 5.38
N GLU A 15 -21.11 -1.93 6.49
CA GLU A 15 -22.49 -2.25 6.88
C GLU A 15 -23.52 -1.86 5.79
N GLN A 16 -23.30 -0.75 5.08
CA GLN A 16 -24.15 -0.35 3.96
C GLN A 16 -24.06 -1.33 2.79
N VAL A 17 -22.86 -1.87 2.53
CA VAL A 17 -22.67 -2.92 1.52
C VAL A 17 -23.33 -4.23 1.96
N LEU A 18 -23.13 -4.63 3.23
CA LEU A 18 -23.70 -5.86 3.79
C LEU A 18 -25.23 -5.88 3.71
N ALA A 19 -25.88 -4.72 3.86
CA ALA A 19 -27.33 -4.58 3.68
C ALA A 19 -27.82 -4.88 2.25
N LYS A 20 -26.95 -4.78 1.23
CA LYS A 20 -27.29 -4.97 -0.18
C LYS A 20 -26.97 -6.36 -0.72
N VAL A 21 -26.14 -7.17 -0.08
CA VAL A 21 -25.56 -8.39 -0.69
C VAL A 21 -26.36 -9.68 -0.51
N LYS A 22 -27.46 -9.66 0.25
CA LYS A 22 -28.28 -10.86 0.49
C LYS A 22 -28.65 -11.56 -0.84
N ARG A 23 -28.25 -12.83 -0.96
CA ARG A 23 -28.40 -13.74 -2.11
C ARG A 23 -27.85 -13.19 -3.43
N ALA A 24 -26.82 -12.35 -3.39
CA ALA A 24 -26.21 -11.77 -4.58
C ALA A 24 -24.90 -12.47 -4.95
N LEU A 25 -24.54 -12.46 -6.23
CA LEU A 25 -23.14 -12.53 -6.65
C LEU A 25 -22.47 -11.18 -6.38
N VAL A 26 -21.37 -11.17 -5.64
CA VAL A 26 -20.64 -9.96 -5.29
C VAL A 26 -19.32 -9.92 -6.07
N TYR A 27 -19.15 -8.87 -6.88
CA TYR A 27 -17.93 -8.61 -7.62
C TYR A 27 -17.17 -7.49 -6.93
N LEU A 28 -15.90 -7.70 -6.59
CA LEU A 28 -15.05 -6.69 -5.96
C LEU A 28 -13.81 -6.43 -6.80
N ASP A 29 -13.41 -5.16 -6.90
CA ASP A 29 -12.04 -4.85 -7.33
C ASP A 29 -11.04 -5.03 -6.18
N ALA A 30 -9.75 -5.06 -6.52
CA ALA A 30 -8.66 -5.35 -5.58
C ALA A 30 -8.63 -4.39 -4.38
N ALA A 31 -8.80 -3.09 -4.59
CA ALA A 31 -8.70 -2.12 -3.52
C ALA A 31 -9.89 -2.20 -2.54
N CYS A 32 -11.11 -2.43 -3.04
CA CYS A 32 -12.26 -2.71 -2.17
C CYS A 32 -12.11 -4.06 -1.45
N ALA A 33 -11.57 -5.09 -2.11
CA ALA A 33 -11.29 -6.37 -1.47
C ALA A 33 -10.26 -6.21 -0.33
N GLU A 34 -9.21 -5.40 -0.51
CA GLU A 34 -8.23 -5.13 0.54
C GLU A 34 -8.82 -4.28 1.69
N SER A 35 -9.70 -3.32 1.42
CA SER A 35 -10.44 -2.61 2.47
C SER A 35 -11.34 -3.55 3.28
N LEU A 36 -12.03 -4.49 2.61
CA LEU A 36 -12.83 -5.53 3.27
C LEU A 36 -11.95 -6.40 4.16
N HIS A 37 -10.83 -6.87 3.61
CA HIS A 37 -9.88 -7.80 4.22
C HIS A 37 -9.39 -7.31 5.59
N TRP A 38 -8.90 -6.06 5.66
CA TRP A 38 -8.41 -5.45 6.89
C TRP A 38 -9.53 -4.94 7.82
N GLY A 39 -10.64 -4.47 7.25
CA GLY A 39 -11.72 -3.85 8.02
C GLY A 39 -12.72 -4.84 8.63
N CYS A 40 -13.55 -5.44 7.78
CA CYS A 40 -14.74 -6.22 8.18
C CYS A 40 -14.50 -7.75 8.08
N GLY A 41 -13.47 -8.15 7.33
CA GLY A 41 -13.16 -9.53 6.99
C GLY A 41 -14.17 -10.15 6.01
N PRO A 42 -13.73 -11.11 5.18
CA PRO A 42 -14.60 -11.73 4.18
C PRO A 42 -15.74 -12.56 4.80
N THR A 43 -15.57 -13.08 6.02
CA THR A 43 -16.56 -13.92 6.70
C THR A 43 -17.90 -13.22 6.87
N ARG A 44 -17.90 -11.95 7.30
CA ARG A 44 -19.14 -11.17 7.48
C ARG A 44 -19.86 -10.93 6.16
N LEU A 45 -19.10 -10.70 5.08
CA LEU A 45 -19.66 -10.57 3.73
C LEU A 45 -20.31 -11.87 3.27
N MET A 46 -19.63 -13.02 3.44
CA MET A 46 -20.17 -14.32 3.08
C MET A 46 -21.44 -14.66 3.88
N GLU A 47 -21.47 -14.37 5.18
CA GLU A 47 -22.64 -14.54 6.04
C GLU A 47 -23.81 -13.65 5.58
N ALA A 48 -23.55 -12.38 5.23
CA ALA A 48 -24.57 -11.46 4.75
C ALA A 48 -25.14 -11.83 3.38
N VAL A 49 -24.31 -12.39 2.50
CA VAL A 49 -24.78 -12.96 1.23
C VAL A 49 -25.73 -14.13 1.52
N GLY A 50 -25.28 -15.09 2.32
CA GLY A 50 -26.05 -16.28 2.70
C GLY A 50 -26.26 -17.25 1.54
N GLY A 51 -26.22 -18.56 1.86
CA GLY A 51 -26.39 -19.64 0.88
C GLY A 51 -25.18 -20.57 0.82
N PRO A 52 -25.33 -21.76 0.20
CA PRO A 52 -24.27 -22.78 0.13
C PRO A 52 -23.25 -22.56 -1.01
N VAL A 53 -23.48 -21.59 -1.91
CA VAL A 53 -22.65 -21.36 -3.11
C VAL A 53 -21.64 -20.25 -2.82
N CYS A 54 -20.42 -20.37 -3.35
CA CYS A 54 -19.46 -19.26 -3.28
C CYS A 54 -19.93 -18.12 -4.19
N HIS A 55 -20.22 -16.98 -3.57
CA HIS A 55 -20.86 -15.84 -4.23
C HIS A 55 -19.91 -14.67 -4.50
N LEU A 56 -18.62 -14.79 -4.17
CA LEU A 56 -17.63 -13.72 -4.35
C LEU A 56 -16.84 -13.94 -5.64
N ARG A 57 -16.62 -12.87 -6.41
CA ARG A 57 -15.83 -12.88 -7.65
C ARG A 57 -14.95 -11.64 -7.73
N GLU A 58 -13.79 -11.79 -8.34
CA GLU A 58 -12.99 -10.66 -8.76
C GLU A 58 -13.70 -9.91 -9.90
N PHE A 59 -13.70 -8.58 -9.83
CA PHE A 59 -14.20 -7.73 -10.90
C PHE A 59 -13.18 -7.61 -12.03
N GLN A 60 -13.42 -8.34 -13.12
CA GLN A 60 -12.57 -8.35 -14.31
C GLN A 60 -13.38 -8.67 -15.58
N PRO A 61 -12.89 -8.30 -16.79
CA PRO A 61 -13.64 -8.46 -18.05
C PRO A 61 -14.15 -9.87 -18.37
N ASN A 62 -13.45 -10.90 -17.90
CA ASN A 62 -13.76 -12.31 -18.08
C ASN A 62 -14.43 -12.94 -16.85
N ALA A 63 -14.82 -12.15 -15.84
CA ALA A 63 -15.51 -12.67 -14.68
C ALA A 63 -16.81 -13.37 -15.10
N VAL A 64 -17.02 -14.58 -14.58
CA VAL A 64 -18.20 -15.38 -14.91
C VAL A 64 -19.46 -14.60 -14.53
N GLY A 65 -20.53 -14.71 -15.32
CA GLY A 65 -21.83 -14.10 -15.06
C GLY A 65 -22.73 -14.90 -14.10
N GLY A 66 -23.88 -14.33 -13.73
CA GLY A 66 -24.91 -15.02 -12.95
C GLY A 66 -25.76 -15.96 -13.80
N ASN A 67 -26.01 -17.16 -13.29
CA ASN A 67 -26.99 -18.08 -13.88
C ASN A 67 -28.42 -17.74 -13.41
N ALA A 68 -29.42 -18.49 -13.88
CA ALA A 68 -30.82 -18.26 -13.54
C ALA A 68 -31.14 -18.38 -12.03
N GLU A 69 -30.33 -19.10 -11.26
CA GLU A 69 -30.48 -19.22 -9.79
C GLU A 69 -29.83 -18.05 -9.04
N GLN A 70 -29.07 -17.21 -9.74
CA GLN A 70 -28.31 -16.07 -9.24
C GLN A 70 -28.79 -14.77 -9.89
N PRO A 71 -30.06 -14.36 -9.69
CA PRO A 71 -30.65 -13.21 -10.38
C PRO A 71 -30.18 -11.86 -9.83
N LYS A 72 -29.32 -11.83 -8.81
CA LYS A 72 -28.88 -10.59 -8.17
C LYS A 72 -27.36 -10.46 -8.20
N ALA A 73 -26.88 -9.27 -8.54
CA ALA A 73 -25.47 -8.89 -8.48
C ALA A 73 -25.24 -7.65 -7.63
N VAL A 74 -24.11 -7.61 -6.93
CA VAL A 74 -23.57 -6.42 -6.29
C VAL A 74 -22.14 -6.20 -6.78
N PHE A 75 -21.84 -5.05 -7.34
CA PHE A 75 -20.50 -4.65 -7.76
C PHE A 75 -19.96 -3.64 -6.75
N VAL A 76 -18.80 -3.88 -6.15
CA VAL A 76 -18.18 -3.00 -5.15
C VAL A 76 -16.85 -2.50 -5.72
N LEU A 77 -16.83 -1.23 -6.12
CA LEU A 77 -15.79 -0.68 -7.00
C LEU A 77 -15.15 0.59 -6.44
N SER A 78 -13.83 0.64 -6.43
CA SER A 78 -13.01 1.80 -6.09
C SER A 78 -12.67 2.71 -7.29
N CYS A 79 -12.91 2.23 -8.51
CA CYS A 79 -12.60 2.93 -9.74
C CYS A 79 -13.77 3.78 -10.26
N LEU A 80 -13.46 4.68 -11.20
CA LEU A 80 -14.47 5.50 -11.86
C LEU A 80 -15.44 4.64 -12.66
N LEU A 81 -16.73 4.96 -12.55
CA LEU A 81 -17.81 4.40 -13.35
C LEU A 81 -17.82 5.02 -14.76
N LYS A 82 -16.69 4.88 -15.47
CA LYS A 82 -16.47 5.39 -16.83
C LYS A 82 -15.48 4.50 -17.57
N GLY A 83 -15.53 4.50 -18.91
CA GLY A 83 -14.59 3.78 -19.77
C GLY A 83 -14.60 2.27 -19.50
N ARG A 84 -13.41 1.68 -19.34
CA ARG A 84 -13.22 0.22 -19.16
C ARG A 84 -14.04 -0.39 -18.01
N THR A 85 -14.29 0.36 -16.94
CA THR A 85 -15.14 -0.12 -15.83
C THR A 85 -16.57 -0.36 -16.29
N VAL A 86 -17.13 0.58 -17.05
CA VAL A 86 -18.51 0.51 -17.58
C VAL A 86 -18.62 -0.57 -18.65
N GLU A 87 -17.59 -0.72 -19.49
CA GLU A 87 -17.50 -1.83 -20.46
C GLU A 87 -17.50 -3.19 -19.74
N THR A 88 -16.70 -3.33 -18.69
CA THR A 88 -16.63 -4.56 -17.89
C THR A 88 -17.97 -4.87 -17.21
N LEU A 89 -18.62 -3.86 -16.62
CA LEU A 89 -19.97 -3.99 -16.05
C LEU A 89 -20.96 -4.50 -17.09
N ARG A 90 -21.04 -3.84 -18.25
CA ARG A 90 -21.90 -4.24 -19.35
C ARG A 90 -21.64 -5.69 -19.76
N ASP A 91 -20.38 -6.05 -19.97
CA ASP A 91 -20.02 -7.36 -20.49
C ASP A 91 -20.36 -8.49 -19.49
N ILE A 92 -20.16 -8.26 -18.18
CA ILE A 92 -20.60 -9.21 -17.14
C ILE A 92 -22.13 -9.31 -17.13
N ILE A 93 -22.84 -8.19 -17.11
CA ILE A 93 -24.30 -8.13 -16.95
C ILE A 93 -25.02 -8.74 -18.16
N SER A 94 -24.62 -8.37 -19.38
CA SER A 94 -25.24 -8.85 -20.62
C SER A 94 -25.08 -10.35 -20.85
N ARG A 95 -24.10 -10.99 -20.22
CA ARG A 95 -23.89 -12.45 -20.27
C ARG A 95 -24.51 -13.18 -19.07
N SER A 96 -25.23 -12.47 -18.21
CA SER A 96 -25.84 -12.97 -16.98
C SER A 96 -27.36 -13.03 -17.06
N HIS A 97 -27.98 -13.69 -16.08
CA HIS A 97 -29.43 -13.72 -15.88
C HIS A 97 -29.86 -12.80 -14.73
N PHE A 98 -29.16 -11.67 -14.56
CA PHE A 98 -29.46 -10.72 -13.50
C PHE A 98 -30.78 -10.00 -13.76
N GLN A 99 -31.54 -9.79 -12.70
CA GLN A 99 -32.79 -9.04 -12.61
C GLN A 99 -32.69 -7.92 -11.58
N TYR A 100 -31.61 -7.92 -10.79
CA TYR A 100 -31.31 -6.89 -9.80
C TYR A 100 -29.80 -6.67 -9.72
N CYS A 101 -29.35 -5.50 -10.16
CA CYS A 101 -27.95 -5.07 -10.06
C CYS A 101 -27.81 -3.91 -9.08
N VAL A 102 -26.84 -4.01 -8.18
CA VAL A 102 -26.42 -2.89 -7.32
C VAL A 102 -24.96 -2.57 -7.63
N VAL A 103 -24.64 -1.31 -7.89
CA VAL A 103 -23.26 -0.82 -8.00
C VAL A 103 -22.97 0.07 -6.81
N VAL A 104 -22.12 -0.41 -5.91
CA VAL A 104 -21.52 0.37 -4.84
C VAL A 104 -20.21 0.94 -5.34
N THR A 105 -20.09 2.27 -5.36
CA THR A 105 -18.82 2.93 -5.69
C THR A 105 -18.19 3.59 -4.46
N ALA A 106 -16.87 3.48 -4.33
CA ALA A 106 -16.09 4.19 -3.32
C ALA A 106 -15.86 5.68 -3.65
N LEU A 107 -16.29 6.13 -4.83
CA LEU A 107 -16.09 7.50 -5.31
C LEU A 107 -17.40 8.29 -5.25
N SER A 108 -17.35 9.51 -4.74
CA SER A 108 -18.53 10.36 -4.65
C SER A 108 -19.02 10.81 -6.03
N HIS A 109 -20.31 11.12 -6.12
CA HIS A 109 -20.90 11.68 -7.35
C HIS A 109 -20.15 12.93 -7.87
N ALA A 110 -19.68 13.80 -6.97
CA ALA A 110 -18.88 14.98 -7.34
C ALA A 110 -17.57 14.64 -8.07
N VAL A 111 -16.95 13.51 -7.73
CA VAL A 111 -15.77 12.98 -8.45
C VAL A 111 -16.18 12.59 -9.88
N HIS A 112 -17.32 11.92 -10.05
CA HIS A 112 -17.82 11.53 -11.36
C HIS A 112 -18.22 12.73 -12.23
N LEU A 113 -18.78 13.80 -11.65
CA LEU A 113 -19.01 15.06 -12.36
C LEU A 113 -17.69 15.66 -12.87
N THR A 114 -16.65 15.66 -12.02
CA THR A 114 -15.31 16.14 -12.38
C THR A 114 -14.73 15.30 -13.53
N ALA A 115 -14.84 13.97 -13.46
CA ALA A 115 -14.38 13.05 -14.50
C ALA A 115 -15.15 13.18 -15.82
N ASN A 116 -16.36 13.76 -15.79
CA ASN A 116 -17.17 14.07 -16.97
C ASN A 116 -17.03 15.52 -17.42
N HIS A 117 -16.03 16.25 -16.90
CA HIS A 117 -15.73 17.63 -17.26
C HIS A 117 -16.91 18.59 -17.04
N VAL A 118 -17.78 18.27 -16.06
CA VAL A 118 -18.89 19.15 -15.69
C VAL A 118 -18.31 20.39 -15.00
N PRO A 119 -18.60 21.61 -15.49
CA PRO A 119 -18.10 22.84 -14.88
C PRO A 119 -18.58 22.99 -13.42
N ALA A 120 -17.76 23.58 -12.55
CA ALA A 120 -18.07 23.72 -11.13
C ALA A 120 -19.40 24.46 -10.84
N ALA A 121 -19.76 25.45 -11.67
CA ALA A 121 -21.04 26.15 -11.56
C ALA A 121 -22.23 25.21 -11.82
N ALA A 122 -22.17 24.42 -12.90
CA ALA A 122 -23.21 23.44 -13.22
C ALA A 122 -23.25 22.30 -12.19
N ALA A 123 -22.08 21.87 -11.67
CA ALA A 123 -22.03 20.87 -10.62
C ALA A 123 -22.70 21.34 -9.31
N ALA A 124 -22.65 22.63 -9.01
CA ALA A 124 -23.33 23.21 -7.84
C ALA A 124 -24.86 23.22 -8.01
N GLU A 125 -25.37 23.41 -9.22
CA GLU A 125 -26.82 23.33 -9.51
C GLU A 125 -27.38 21.91 -9.36
N LEU A 126 -26.51 20.90 -9.44
CA LEU A 126 -26.84 19.49 -9.25
C LEU A 126 -26.67 19.01 -7.80
N GLU A 127 -26.45 19.92 -6.84
CA GLU A 127 -26.30 19.54 -5.43
C GLU A 127 -27.55 18.82 -4.92
N GLY A 128 -27.38 17.58 -4.44
CA GLY A 128 -28.47 16.71 -4.00
C GLY A 128 -29.10 15.84 -5.09
N GLN A 129 -28.73 16.03 -6.36
CA GLN A 129 -29.10 15.14 -7.48
C GLN A 129 -27.94 14.22 -7.84
N GLN A 130 -28.23 13.05 -8.45
CA GLN A 130 -27.19 12.09 -8.83
C GLN A 130 -27.33 11.63 -10.29
N PRO A 131 -27.34 12.54 -11.28
CA PRO A 131 -27.66 12.19 -12.68
C PRO A 131 -26.71 11.16 -13.31
N VAL A 132 -25.43 11.14 -12.94
CA VAL A 132 -24.48 10.12 -13.42
C VAL A 132 -24.84 8.73 -12.90
N PHE A 133 -25.34 8.64 -11.66
CA PHE A 133 -25.77 7.38 -11.06
C PHE A 133 -27.10 6.93 -11.67
N GLU A 134 -28.07 7.84 -11.77
CA GLU A 134 -29.38 7.61 -12.42
C GLU A 134 -29.21 7.12 -13.87
N GLN A 135 -28.35 7.78 -14.66
CA GLN A 135 -28.04 7.34 -16.04
C GLN A 135 -27.40 5.96 -16.10
N LEU A 136 -26.58 5.60 -15.10
CA LEU A 136 -25.99 4.26 -15.04
C LEU A 136 -27.06 3.23 -14.63
N GLU A 137 -27.96 3.55 -13.72
CA GLU A 137 -29.10 2.68 -13.34
C GLU A 137 -29.94 2.32 -14.57
N GLU A 138 -30.28 3.31 -15.41
CA GLU A 138 -31.00 3.07 -16.67
C GLU A 138 -30.23 2.11 -17.59
N LYS A 139 -28.92 2.31 -17.74
CA LYS A 139 -28.06 1.42 -18.54
C LYS A 139 -27.95 0.02 -17.97
N LEU A 140 -27.90 -0.13 -16.65
CA LEU A 140 -27.87 -1.44 -16.00
C LEU A 140 -29.16 -2.21 -16.34
N CYS A 141 -30.33 -1.56 -16.29
CA CYS A 141 -31.60 -2.15 -16.70
C CYS A 141 -31.63 -2.52 -18.19
N GLU A 142 -31.08 -1.66 -19.05
CA GLU A 142 -30.91 -1.94 -20.49
C GLU A 142 -30.06 -3.19 -20.70
N TRP A 143 -28.91 -3.31 -20.04
CA TRP A 143 -27.99 -4.44 -20.21
C TRP A 143 -28.51 -5.76 -19.64
N MET A 144 -29.38 -5.71 -18.61
CA MET A 144 -30.12 -6.87 -18.14
C MET A 144 -31.26 -7.26 -19.11
N GLY A 145 -31.58 -6.43 -20.10
CA GLY A 145 -32.56 -6.71 -21.15
C GLY A 145 -34.02 -6.42 -20.80
N ASN A 146 -34.29 -5.76 -19.66
CA ASN A 146 -35.64 -5.42 -19.24
C ASN A 146 -35.65 -4.18 -18.33
N MET A 147 -36.34 -3.13 -18.76
CA MET A 147 -36.46 -1.87 -18.01
C MET A 147 -37.29 -1.99 -16.71
N ASN A 148 -38.01 -3.10 -16.51
CA ASN A 148 -38.74 -3.37 -15.26
C ASN A 148 -37.85 -4.04 -14.19
N TYR A 149 -36.61 -4.38 -14.50
CA TYR A 149 -35.65 -4.87 -13.52
C TYR A 149 -35.14 -3.75 -12.63
N THR A 150 -34.46 -4.12 -11.54
CA THR A 150 -34.01 -3.17 -10.52
C THR A 150 -32.53 -2.88 -10.69
N ALA A 151 -32.17 -1.61 -10.78
CA ALA A 151 -30.80 -1.14 -10.70
C ALA A 151 -30.67 -0.10 -9.60
N GLU A 152 -29.57 -0.14 -8.86
CA GLU A 152 -29.21 0.88 -7.88
C GLU A 152 -27.73 1.22 -8.01
N VAL A 153 -27.39 2.50 -7.94
CA VAL A 153 -26.00 2.97 -7.88
C VAL A 153 -25.86 3.86 -6.65
N LEU A 154 -25.01 3.48 -5.71
CA LEU A 154 -24.80 4.22 -4.46
C LEU A 154 -23.33 4.46 -4.17
N HIS A 155 -23.05 5.60 -3.56
CA HIS A 155 -21.73 5.95 -3.05
C HIS A 155 -21.59 5.49 -1.59
N VAL A 156 -20.56 4.68 -1.33
CA VAL A 156 -20.15 4.26 0.02
C VAL A 156 -18.64 4.46 0.13
N PRO A 157 -18.12 5.34 1.00
CA PRO A 157 -16.71 5.71 1.00
C PRO A 157 -15.81 4.61 1.61
N LEU A 158 -15.49 3.59 0.81
CA LEU A 158 -14.61 2.47 1.17
C LEU A 158 -13.11 2.82 1.01
N LEU A 159 -12.73 3.99 1.54
CA LEU A 159 -11.39 4.57 1.36
C LEU A 159 -10.29 3.78 2.10
N LEU A 160 -10.59 3.32 3.32
CA LEU A 160 -9.58 2.92 4.29
C LEU A 160 -9.52 1.40 4.50
N ALA A 161 -8.30 0.88 4.64
CA ALA A 161 -7.96 -0.43 5.19
C ALA A 161 -7.31 -0.22 6.58
N PRO A 162 -8.06 -0.35 7.69
CA PRO A 162 -7.54 -0.11 9.04
C PRO A 162 -6.72 -1.31 9.51
N ILE A 163 -5.40 -1.13 9.69
CA ILE A 163 -4.50 -2.21 10.11
C ILE A 163 -4.22 -2.17 11.63
N ALA A 164 -4.47 -1.04 12.28
CA ALA A 164 -4.49 -0.88 13.73
C ALA A 164 -5.47 0.27 14.10
N PRO A 165 -5.85 0.44 15.38
CA PRO A 165 -6.80 1.49 15.78
C PRO A 165 -6.39 2.93 15.38
N TYR A 166 -5.08 3.18 15.26
CA TYR A 166 -4.46 4.48 14.95
C TYR A 166 -3.79 4.52 13.57
N LEU A 167 -3.89 3.44 12.78
CA LEU A 167 -3.15 3.28 11.52
C LEU A 167 -4.05 2.69 10.43
N ALA A 168 -4.19 3.41 9.33
CA ALA A 168 -4.91 2.94 8.16
C ALA A 168 -4.18 3.23 6.86
N LEU A 169 -4.50 2.42 5.87
CA LEU A 169 -3.95 2.50 4.54
C LEU A 169 -5.04 2.86 3.56
N THR A 170 -4.64 3.37 2.39
CA THR A 170 -5.55 3.67 1.28
C THR A 170 -5.17 2.87 0.04
N PRO A 171 -5.63 1.60 -0.07
CA PRO A 171 -5.21 0.67 -1.14
C PRO A 171 -5.36 1.23 -2.56
N ALA A 172 -6.49 1.91 -2.84
CA ALA A 172 -6.78 2.51 -4.15
C ALA A 172 -5.79 3.61 -4.56
N PHE A 173 -5.00 4.13 -3.61
CA PHE A 173 -4.04 5.21 -3.82
C PHE A 173 -2.60 4.78 -3.55
N ALA A 174 -2.31 3.48 -3.50
CA ALA A 174 -0.97 2.97 -3.21
C ALA A 174 0.09 3.34 -4.28
N SER A 175 -0.34 3.76 -5.47
CA SER A 175 0.54 4.27 -6.54
C SER A 175 0.68 5.79 -6.56
N LEU A 176 -0.06 6.53 -5.71
CA LEU A 176 0.06 7.98 -5.63
C LEU A 176 1.36 8.32 -4.89
N PHE A 177 2.31 8.92 -5.60
CA PHE A 177 3.61 9.29 -5.06
C PHE A 177 3.91 10.77 -5.34
N PRO A 178 4.62 11.50 -4.46
CA PRO A 178 4.97 12.90 -4.69
C PRO A 178 5.80 13.10 -5.96
N LEU A 179 5.60 14.24 -6.62
CA LEU A 179 6.36 14.64 -7.80
C LEU A 179 7.83 14.94 -7.45
N LEU A 180 8.73 14.60 -8.36
CA LEU A 180 10.15 14.96 -8.35
C LEU A 180 10.40 16.17 -9.27
N SER A 181 11.56 16.83 -9.15
CA SER A 181 11.85 18.04 -9.93
C SER A 181 11.88 17.76 -11.43
N GLN A 182 12.36 16.58 -11.83
CA GLN A 182 12.35 16.12 -13.23
C GLN A 182 10.93 16.04 -13.82
N ASP A 183 9.90 15.79 -13.00
CA ASP A 183 8.51 15.73 -13.47
C ASP A 183 8.00 17.10 -13.96
N ILE A 184 8.66 18.20 -13.56
CA ILE A 184 8.35 19.54 -14.06
C ILE A 184 8.46 19.61 -15.60
N HIS A 185 9.44 18.92 -16.18
CA HIS A 185 9.59 18.88 -17.63
C HIS A 185 8.34 18.25 -18.28
N LEU A 186 7.88 17.11 -17.75
CA LEU A 186 6.65 16.45 -18.22
C LEU A 186 5.43 17.36 -18.09
N LEU A 187 5.29 18.04 -16.95
CA LEU A 187 4.19 18.98 -16.72
C LEU A 187 4.24 20.19 -17.66
N ASN A 188 5.43 20.69 -18.00
CA ASN A 188 5.61 21.79 -18.95
C ASN A 188 5.35 21.34 -20.39
N SER A 189 5.79 20.14 -20.77
CA SER A 189 5.53 19.55 -22.09
C SER A 189 4.03 19.37 -22.36
N ALA A 190 3.26 19.04 -21.33
CA ALA A 190 1.79 18.93 -21.42
C ALA A 190 1.07 20.30 -21.53
N ARG A 191 1.76 21.42 -21.32
CA ARG A 191 1.17 22.77 -21.26
C ARG A 191 2.00 23.81 -22.05
N PRO A 192 2.16 23.64 -23.38
CA PRO A 192 3.06 24.47 -24.19
C PRO A 192 2.68 25.96 -24.20
N ASP A 193 1.38 26.27 -24.08
CA ASP A 193 0.85 27.63 -24.14
C ASP A 193 0.74 28.33 -22.77
N LYS A 194 1.21 27.67 -21.70
CA LYS A 194 1.17 28.21 -20.34
C LYS A 194 2.56 28.67 -19.89
N ARG A 195 2.58 29.50 -18.85
CA ARG A 195 3.83 29.87 -18.18
C ARG A 195 4.54 28.60 -17.72
N ARG A 196 5.81 28.45 -18.14
CA ARG A 196 6.66 27.35 -17.70
C ARG A 196 6.88 27.45 -16.20
N LEU A 197 6.73 26.31 -15.53
CA LEU A 197 7.09 26.14 -14.14
C LEU A 197 8.63 26.07 -14.00
N GLY A 198 9.16 26.82 -13.04
CA GLY A 198 10.59 26.80 -12.70
C GLY A 198 10.95 25.86 -11.55
N SER A 199 10.00 25.49 -10.69
CA SER A 199 10.22 24.60 -9.55
C SER A 199 8.92 23.91 -9.10
N LEU A 200 9.04 22.86 -8.28
CA LEU A 200 7.90 22.20 -7.63
C LEU A 200 7.13 23.15 -6.69
N GLY A 201 7.77 24.23 -6.22
CA GLY A 201 7.13 25.26 -5.41
C GLY A 201 5.95 25.94 -6.14
N GLU A 202 6.06 26.07 -7.46
CA GLU A 202 5.09 26.74 -8.34
C GLU A 202 3.95 25.80 -8.80
N VAL A 203 4.02 24.50 -8.50
CA VAL A 203 2.99 23.54 -8.88
C VAL A 203 1.72 23.80 -8.06
N ASP A 204 0.62 24.03 -8.77
CA ASP A 204 -0.74 24.11 -8.23
C ASP A 204 -1.68 23.13 -8.96
N SER A 205 -2.95 23.09 -8.57
CA SER A 205 -3.94 22.19 -9.19
C SER A 205 -4.15 22.43 -10.69
N THR A 206 -3.86 23.61 -11.21
CA THR A 206 -4.00 23.93 -12.65
C THR A 206 -2.81 23.43 -13.46
N ALA A 207 -1.72 23.09 -12.79
CA ALA A 207 -0.49 22.64 -13.40
C ALA A 207 -0.40 21.12 -13.59
N LEU A 208 -1.23 20.37 -12.90
CA LEU A 208 -1.21 18.91 -12.90
C LEU A 208 -1.90 18.32 -14.14
N THR A 209 -1.54 17.09 -14.47
CA THR A 209 -2.24 16.34 -15.52
C THR A 209 -3.67 16.01 -15.09
N PRO A 210 -4.63 15.88 -16.03
CA PRO A 210 -6.00 15.52 -15.70
C PRO A 210 -6.11 14.23 -14.86
N GLU A 211 -5.26 13.24 -15.14
CA GLU A 211 -5.22 11.97 -14.43
C GLU A 211 -4.82 12.15 -12.96
N LEU A 212 -3.78 12.94 -12.69
CA LEU A 212 -3.31 13.20 -11.33
C LEU A 212 -4.30 14.06 -10.54
N ILE A 213 -4.90 15.08 -11.19
CA ILE A 213 -5.98 15.88 -10.60
C ILE A 213 -7.12 14.97 -10.15
N LEU A 214 -7.50 14.01 -10.99
CA LEU A 214 -8.60 13.12 -10.71
C LEU A 214 -8.27 12.14 -9.59
N GLN A 215 -7.07 11.55 -9.56
CA GLN A 215 -6.62 10.72 -8.44
C GLN A 215 -6.63 11.49 -7.12
N MET A 216 -6.12 12.73 -7.11
CA MET A 216 -6.14 13.58 -5.91
C MET A 216 -7.57 13.93 -5.49
N ARG A 217 -8.46 14.23 -6.45
CA ARG A 217 -9.88 14.51 -6.19
C ARG A 217 -10.58 13.31 -5.54
N CYS A 218 -10.29 12.08 -6.00
CA CYS A 218 -10.81 10.86 -5.39
C CYS A 218 -10.36 10.74 -3.92
N LEU A 219 -9.07 10.97 -3.63
CA LEU A 219 -8.54 10.93 -2.27
C LEU A 219 -9.18 12.01 -1.38
N VAL A 220 -9.22 13.25 -1.86
CA VAL A 220 -9.83 14.40 -1.16
C VAL A 220 -11.29 14.14 -0.82
N SER A 221 -12.05 13.52 -1.74
CA SER A 221 -13.44 13.16 -1.50
C SER A 221 -13.59 12.13 -0.37
N GLY A 222 -12.73 11.12 -0.34
CA GLY A 222 -12.71 10.14 0.75
C GLY A 222 -12.30 10.76 2.09
N LEU A 223 -11.29 11.63 2.11
CA LEU A 223 -10.86 12.36 3.32
C LEU A 223 -11.96 13.29 3.84
N SER A 224 -12.70 13.94 2.95
CA SER A 224 -13.86 14.77 3.32
C SER A 224 -14.94 13.94 4.01
N SER A 225 -15.21 12.73 3.49
CA SER A 225 -16.16 11.77 4.06
C SER A 225 -15.71 11.27 5.43
N LEU A 226 -14.41 11.02 5.61
CA LEU A 226 -13.84 10.68 6.92
C LEU A 226 -14.03 11.82 7.93
N CYS A 227 -13.74 13.06 7.54
CA CYS A 227 -13.95 14.23 8.41
C CYS A 227 -15.43 14.44 8.76
N GLU A 228 -16.35 14.09 7.86
CA GLU A 228 -17.79 14.07 8.11
C GLU A 228 -18.18 13.04 9.16
N HIS A 229 -17.72 11.81 9.00
CA HIS A 229 -17.94 10.74 9.98
C HIS A 229 -17.43 11.10 11.37
N LEU A 230 -16.26 11.75 11.44
CA LEU A 230 -15.66 12.21 12.68
C LEU A 230 -16.36 13.44 13.28
N GLY A 231 -17.20 14.13 12.52
CA GLY A 231 -17.89 15.34 12.98
C GLY A 231 -16.95 16.52 13.24
N VAL A 232 -15.78 16.56 12.58
CA VAL A 232 -14.73 17.55 12.84
C VAL A 232 -14.67 18.61 11.75
N ARG A 233 -14.24 19.82 12.10
CA ARG A 233 -13.70 20.81 11.17
C ARG A 233 -12.18 20.65 11.12
N GLU A 234 -11.68 20.26 9.97
CA GLU A 234 -10.27 20.09 9.68
C GLU A 234 -9.56 21.43 9.41
N GLU A 235 -8.35 21.55 9.94
CA GLU A 235 -7.35 22.55 9.59
C GLU A 235 -6.17 21.84 8.91
N CYS A 236 -5.91 22.19 7.65
CA CYS A 236 -4.92 21.49 6.84
C CYS A 236 -3.54 22.15 6.94
N PHE A 237 -2.54 21.34 7.28
CA PHE A 237 -1.12 21.68 7.23
C PHE A 237 -0.44 20.80 6.19
N ALA A 238 0.53 21.32 5.46
CA ALA A 238 1.19 20.56 4.41
C ALA A 238 2.70 20.82 4.38
N VAL A 239 3.47 19.74 4.23
CA VAL A 239 4.92 19.77 4.02
C VAL A 239 5.22 18.97 2.75
N GLY A 240 5.66 19.66 1.71
CA GLY A 240 5.88 19.09 0.37
C GLY A 240 5.00 19.71 -0.71
N ALA A 241 5.40 19.55 -1.97
CA ALA A 241 4.72 20.17 -3.10
C ALA A 241 3.35 19.53 -3.37
N LEU A 242 3.28 18.20 -3.43
CA LEU A 242 2.02 17.50 -3.73
C LEU A 242 1.06 17.63 -2.55
N SER A 243 1.56 17.47 -1.32
CA SER A 243 0.82 17.68 -0.07
C SER A 243 0.14 19.05 0.01
N ARG A 244 0.82 20.13 -0.42
CA ARG A 244 0.20 21.47 -0.48
C ARG A 244 -0.99 21.51 -1.43
N VAL A 245 -0.88 20.87 -2.59
CA VAL A 245 -1.98 20.83 -3.56
C VAL A 245 -3.16 20.00 -3.02
N ILE A 246 -2.91 18.84 -2.39
CA ILE A 246 -3.97 18.03 -1.75
C ILE A 246 -4.66 18.83 -0.64
N ALA A 247 -3.89 19.46 0.25
CA ALA A 247 -4.41 20.27 1.35
C ALA A 247 -5.25 21.45 0.85
N ALA A 248 -4.77 22.17 -0.17
CA ALA A 248 -5.49 23.26 -0.80
C ALA A 248 -6.77 22.76 -1.49
N ASP A 249 -6.74 21.58 -2.11
CA ASP A 249 -7.91 21.02 -2.75
C ASP A 249 -8.97 20.60 -1.72
N LEU A 250 -8.59 19.95 -0.61
CA LEU A 250 -9.52 19.64 0.49
C LEU A 250 -10.10 20.92 1.15
N ALA A 251 -9.28 21.96 1.28
CA ALA A 251 -9.74 23.26 1.77
C ALA A 251 -10.78 23.91 0.83
N ASN A 252 -10.65 23.71 -0.48
CA ASN A 252 -11.55 24.29 -1.47
C ASN A 252 -12.69 23.36 -1.90
N TYR A 253 -12.65 22.08 -1.52
CA TYR A 253 -13.67 21.10 -1.87
C TYR A 253 -15.03 21.46 -1.28
N VAL A 254 -16.04 21.61 -2.14
CA VAL A 254 -17.36 22.16 -1.77
C VAL A 254 -18.04 21.38 -0.64
N PRO A 255 -18.12 20.04 -0.67
CA PRO A 255 -18.67 19.27 0.45
C PRO A 255 -17.94 19.53 1.78
N ALA A 256 -16.60 19.63 1.75
CA ALA A 256 -15.81 19.96 2.93
C ALA A 256 -16.13 21.38 3.44
N LYS A 257 -16.24 22.37 2.54
CA LYS A 257 -16.63 23.75 2.91
C LYS A 257 -18.00 23.82 3.58
N ASN A 258 -18.97 23.04 3.10
CA ASN A 258 -20.31 23.01 3.67
C ASN A 258 -20.32 22.35 5.05
N ARG A 259 -19.68 21.19 5.19
CA ARG A 259 -19.53 20.50 6.49
C ARG A 259 -18.87 21.38 7.56
N ARG A 260 -17.77 22.08 7.23
CA ARG A 260 -17.03 22.90 8.21
C ARG A 260 -17.85 24.03 8.84
N LYS A 261 -18.99 24.42 8.26
CA LYS A 261 -19.91 25.42 8.83
C LYS A 261 -20.69 24.88 10.03
N THR A 262 -20.91 23.57 10.09
CA THR A 262 -21.80 22.93 11.08
C THR A 262 -21.07 21.93 11.99
N ALA A 263 -19.86 21.51 11.63
CA ALA A 263 -19.07 20.58 12.45
C ALA A 263 -18.75 21.14 13.84
N ALA A 264 -18.96 20.31 14.87
CA ALA A 264 -18.74 20.68 16.27
C ALA A 264 -17.31 20.43 16.74
N GLY A 265 -16.67 19.37 16.23
CA GLY A 265 -15.29 19.02 16.55
C GLY A 265 -14.28 19.83 15.75
N ARG A 266 -13.00 19.73 16.14
CA ARG A 266 -11.87 20.26 15.38
C ARG A 266 -10.82 19.17 15.22
N ALA A 267 -10.11 19.19 14.10
CA ALA A 267 -8.98 18.31 13.86
C ALA A 267 -7.91 19.06 13.07
N SER A 268 -6.65 18.77 13.33
CA SER A 268 -5.55 19.19 12.47
C SER A 268 -5.15 18.02 11.57
N VAL A 269 -5.05 18.25 10.27
CA VAL A 269 -4.64 17.24 9.29
C VAL A 269 -3.32 17.68 8.70
N VAL A 270 -2.28 16.88 8.89
CA VAL A 270 -0.93 17.15 8.38
C VAL A 270 -0.66 16.24 7.20
N PHE A 271 -0.48 16.85 6.02
CA PHE A 271 -0.08 16.17 4.78
C PHE A 271 1.43 16.26 4.63
N VAL A 272 2.09 15.13 4.39
CA VAL A 272 3.55 15.08 4.25
C VAL A 272 3.94 14.26 3.04
N ASP A 273 4.73 14.86 2.14
CA ASP A 273 5.27 14.16 0.97
C ASP A 273 6.32 13.13 1.43
N ARG A 274 6.14 11.86 1.05
CA ARG A 274 7.07 10.77 1.42
C ARG A 274 8.51 11.01 0.93
N THR A 275 8.69 11.76 -0.17
CA THR A 275 10.01 12.15 -0.69
C THR A 275 10.85 12.93 0.32
N LEU A 276 10.22 13.56 1.32
CA LEU A 276 10.94 14.26 2.38
C LEU A 276 11.70 13.30 3.29
N ASP A 277 11.21 12.07 3.52
CA ASP A 277 11.87 11.06 4.34
C ASP A 277 11.70 9.69 3.71
N LEU A 278 12.53 9.34 2.73
CA LEU A 278 12.57 7.97 2.23
C LEU A 278 13.42 7.05 3.11
N THR A 279 14.29 7.61 3.95
CA THR A 279 15.18 6.84 4.84
C THR A 279 14.44 5.91 5.78
N GLY A 280 13.27 6.31 6.26
CA GLY A 280 12.42 5.42 7.07
C GLY A 280 11.84 4.25 6.28
N ALA A 281 11.59 4.40 4.97
CA ALA A 281 10.95 3.35 4.16
C ALA A 281 11.96 2.37 3.54
N VAL A 282 13.20 2.82 3.30
CA VAL A 282 14.24 1.99 2.67
C VAL A 282 15.38 1.61 3.62
N GLY A 283 15.41 2.19 4.82
CA GLY A 283 16.44 1.90 5.82
C GLY A 283 16.12 0.67 6.65
N HIS A 284 17.15 0.04 7.20
CA HIS A 284 17.05 -1.21 7.96
C HIS A 284 17.09 -0.99 9.49
N HIS A 285 16.84 0.26 9.92
CA HIS A 285 16.88 0.69 11.32
C HIS A 285 15.64 0.32 12.13
N GLY A 286 14.58 -0.18 11.48
CA GLY A 286 13.39 -0.64 12.16
C GLY A 286 13.62 -1.90 12.98
N ASP A 287 13.11 -1.91 14.22
CA ASP A 287 13.29 -3.03 15.16
C ASP A 287 11.94 -3.68 15.54
N ASN A 288 10.85 -3.39 14.84
CA ASN A 288 9.59 -4.10 15.03
C ASN A 288 9.51 -5.34 14.12
N LEU A 289 8.77 -6.37 14.54
CA LEU A 289 8.70 -7.62 13.80
C LEU A 289 7.77 -7.51 12.57
N ALA A 290 6.74 -6.66 12.63
CA ALA A 290 5.81 -6.47 11.51
C ALA A 290 6.52 -5.94 10.25
N GLU A 291 7.44 -5.00 10.39
CA GLU A 291 8.27 -4.46 9.32
C GLU A 291 9.12 -5.55 8.66
N LYS A 292 9.81 -6.37 9.46
CA LYS A 292 10.60 -7.49 8.91
C LYS A 292 9.72 -8.51 8.19
N ILE A 293 8.51 -8.77 8.68
CA ILE A 293 7.55 -9.65 8.03
C ILE A 293 7.14 -9.07 6.67
N ILE A 294 6.71 -7.81 6.63
CA ILE A 294 6.23 -7.14 5.41
C ILE A 294 7.35 -7.00 4.37
N SER A 295 8.58 -6.72 4.79
CA SER A 295 9.72 -6.52 3.88
C SER A 295 10.21 -7.81 3.23
N VAL A 296 10.00 -8.95 3.88
CA VAL A 296 10.64 -10.22 3.48
C VAL A 296 9.66 -11.21 2.86
N LEU A 297 8.42 -11.26 3.33
CA LEU A 297 7.43 -12.19 2.80
C LEU A 297 6.82 -11.66 1.48
N PRO A 298 6.49 -12.55 0.53
CA PRO A 298 5.94 -12.14 -0.76
C PRO A 298 4.55 -11.50 -0.59
N GLN A 299 4.20 -10.57 -1.47
CA GLN A 299 2.92 -9.87 -1.44
C GLN A 299 1.73 -10.83 -1.63
N LEU A 300 0.66 -10.64 -0.85
CA LEU A 300 -0.59 -11.37 -1.01
C LEU A 300 -1.24 -11.01 -2.36
N PRO A 301 -1.60 -11.98 -3.23
CA PRO A 301 -2.18 -11.67 -4.52
C PRO A 301 -3.43 -10.80 -4.41
N GLY A 302 -3.53 -9.81 -5.30
CA GLY A 302 -4.63 -8.84 -5.31
C GLY A 302 -4.60 -7.82 -4.16
N HIS A 303 -3.61 -7.87 -3.27
CA HIS A 303 -3.43 -6.90 -2.18
C HIS A 303 -2.16 -6.10 -2.37
N THR A 304 -2.14 -4.89 -1.84
CA THR A 304 -0.98 -4.01 -1.90
C THR A 304 -0.15 -4.07 -0.62
N ASN A 305 -0.78 -4.23 0.54
CA ASN A 305 -0.16 -4.03 1.85
C ASN A 305 -0.20 -5.25 2.77
N ASP A 306 -0.62 -6.41 2.27
CA ASP A 306 -0.54 -7.68 3.00
C ASP A 306 0.42 -8.66 2.30
N VAL A 307 0.87 -9.66 3.02
CA VAL A 307 1.83 -10.67 2.56
C VAL A 307 1.25 -12.07 2.64
N MET A 308 1.73 -12.94 1.76
CA MET A 308 1.41 -14.36 1.79
C MET A 308 2.14 -15.03 2.96
N VAL A 309 1.39 -15.77 3.75
CA VAL A 309 1.94 -16.68 4.74
C VAL A 309 1.85 -18.09 4.17
N ASN A 310 2.98 -18.79 4.02
CA ASN A 310 2.94 -20.19 3.62
C ASN A 310 2.26 -21.05 4.71
N MET A 311 1.19 -21.75 4.36
CA MET A 311 0.37 -22.55 5.29
C MET A 311 0.72 -24.03 5.31
N GLU A 312 1.72 -24.47 4.54
CA GLU A 312 2.11 -25.87 4.35
C GLU A 312 2.31 -26.64 5.66
N GLU A 313 2.98 -26.02 6.64
CA GLU A 313 3.26 -26.59 7.96
C GLU A 313 2.01 -27.06 8.72
N LEU A 314 0.83 -26.50 8.39
CA LEU A 314 -0.47 -26.86 8.97
C LEU A 314 -1.25 -27.90 8.13
N THR A 315 -0.71 -28.34 7.00
CA THR A 315 -1.34 -29.30 6.11
C THR A 315 -0.63 -30.65 6.15
N ALA A 316 -1.31 -31.74 5.79
CA ALA A 316 -0.67 -33.05 5.64
C ALA A 316 0.14 -33.18 4.34
N LEU A 317 0.17 -32.14 3.50
CA LEU A 317 0.88 -32.16 2.22
C LEU A 317 2.39 -32.07 2.45
N GLN A 318 3.14 -32.73 1.58
CA GLN A 318 4.59 -32.58 1.43
C GLN A 318 4.78 -32.01 0.03
N THR A 319 4.75 -30.69 -0.11
CA THR A 319 4.87 -30.07 -1.43
C THR A 319 6.34 -29.97 -1.82
N GLN A 320 6.68 -30.34 -3.07
CA GLN A 320 7.95 -29.95 -3.68
C GLN A 320 7.80 -28.52 -4.23
N GLU A 321 8.90 -27.82 -4.51
CA GLU A 321 8.91 -26.40 -4.92
C GLU A 321 7.98 -26.07 -6.12
N GLU A 322 7.57 -27.06 -6.92
CA GLU A 322 6.67 -26.92 -8.08
C GLU A 322 5.16 -26.88 -7.73
N ASP A 323 4.75 -27.17 -6.48
CA ASP A 323 3.33 -27.31 -6.06
C ASP A 323 2.74 -26.08 -5.34
N GLN A 324 3.35 -24.89 -5.47
CA GLN A 324 2.99 -23.68 -4.71
C GLN A 324 1.53 -23.23 -4.83
N ASN A 325 0.79 -23.71 -5.84
CA ASN A 325 -0.62 -23.35 -6.08
C ASN A 325 -1.66 -24.29 -5.45
N VAL A 326 -1.25 -25.36 -4.75
CA VAL A 326 -2.20 -26.32 -4.13
C VAL A 326 -2.76 -25.81 -2.81
N ILE A 327 -1.99 -25.00 -2.07
CA ILE A 327 -2.34 -24.50 -0.74
C ILE A 327 -2.65 -23.02 -0.82
N ALA A 328 -3.86 -22.62 -0.43
CA ALA A 328 -4.20 -21.20 -0.34
C ALA A 328 -3.29 -20.50 0.69
N PRO A 329 -2.71 -19.34 0.36
CA PRO A 329 -1.85 -18.61 1.29
C PRO A 329 -2.65 -18.08 2.48
N GLY A 330 -1.99 -18.02 3.63
CA GLY A 330 -2.44 -17.22 4.76
C GLY A 330 -2.08 -15.74 4.58
N CYS A 331 -2.42 -14.93 5.58
CA CYS A 331 -2.36 -13.47 5.55
C CYS A 331 -2.17 -12.88 6.96
N LEU A 332 -1.79 -11.59 7.04
CA LEU A 332 -1.63 -10.89 8.31
C LEU A 332 -2.96 -10.32 8.83
N ALA A 333 -3.90 -9.95 7.96
CA ALA A 333 -5.15 -9.35 8.39
C ALA A 333 -6.06 -10.37 9.11
N GLN A 334 -6.48 -10.02 10.33
CA GLN A 334 -7.33 -10.88 11.17
C GLN A 334 -8.55 -10.12 11.70
N ALA A 335 -9.36 -9.56 10.79
CA ALA A 335 -10.46 -8.63 11.11
C ALA A 335 -11.47 -9.15 12.17
N ASN A 336 -11.68 -10.46 12.29
CA ASN A 336 -12.68 -11.05 13.18
C ASN A 336 -12.10 -11.85 14.35
N ASP A 337 -10.77 -11.85 14.56
CA ASP A 337 -10.10 -12.54 15.68
C ASP A 337 -9.42 -11.51 16.61
N LEU A 338 -10.04 -11.28 17.78
CA LEU A 338 -9.54 -10.32 18.77
C LEU A 338 -8.14 -10.68 19.31
N ALA A 339 -7.85 -11.97 19.48
CA ALA A 339 -6.57 -12.41 20.01
C ALA A 339 -5.47 -12.25 18.97
N ALA A 340 -5.76 -12.54 17.70
CA ALA A 340 -4.82 -12.30 16.61
C ALA A 340 -4.62 -10.80 16.33
N LYS A 341 -5.66 -9.96 16.46
CA LYS A 341 -5.52 -8.49 16.40
C LYS A 341 -4.59 -7.96 17.48
N ALA A 342 -4.77 -8.39 18.72
CA ALA A 342 -3.89 -8.00 19.82
C ALA A 342 -2.43 -8.44 19.57
N LEU A 343 -2.23 -9.65 19.01
CA LEU A 343 -0.90 -10.10 18.61
C LEU A 343 -0.31 -9.23 17.50
N TRP A 344 -1.07 -8.95 16.44
CA TRP A 344 -0.65 -8.08 15.34
C TRP A 344 -0.26 -6.67 15.83
N GLU A 345 -1.06 -6.06 16.72
CA GLU A 345 -0.72 -4.78 17.35
C GLU A 345 0.56 -4.88 18.19
N ALA A 346 0.81 -5.99 18.89
CA ALA A 346 2.09 -6.20 19.57
C ALA A 346 3.26 -6.30 18.58
N LEU A 347 3.08 -6.94 17.43
CA LEU A 347 4.12 -7.04 16.38
C LEU A 347 4.48 -5.67 15.80
N LEU A 348 3.52 -4.75 15.70
CA LEU A 348 3.71 -3.39 15.22
C LEU A 348 4.42 -2.49 16.24
N ASN A 349 4.16 -2.67 17.53
CA ASN A 349 4.54 -1.70 18.56
C ASN A 349 5.72 -2.11 19.44
N THR A 350 6.10 -3.39 19.44
CA THR A 350 7.17 -3.90 20.32
C THR A 350 8.43 -4.22 19.56
N LYS A 351 9.56 -4.25 20.28
CA LYS A 351 10.85 -4.61 19.69
C LYS A 351 10.86 -6.08 19.27
N HIS A 352 11.72 -6.43 18.34
CA HIS A 352 11.79 -7.74 17.71
C HIS A 352 11.78 -8.88 18.74
N LYS A 353 12.60 -8.80 19.78
CA LYS A 353 12.68 -9.83 20.83
C LYS A 353 11.38 -9.97 21.62
N GLU A 354 10.73 -8.85 21.94
CA GLU A 354 9.46 -8.80 22.69
C GLU A 354 8.31 -9.34 21.84
N ALA A 355 8.24 -8.92 20.58
CA ALA A 355 7.27 -9.40 19.60
C ALA A 355 7.33 -10.93 19.44
N VAL A 356 8.55 -11.50 19.30
CA VAL A 356 8.73 -12.96 19.21
C VAL A 356 8.30 -13.67 20.51
N MET A 357 8.49 -13.05 21.68
CA MET A 357 7.98 -13.60 22.95
C MET A 357 6.45 -13.56 23.00
N GLU A 358 5.82 -12.51 22.48
CA GLU A 358 4.35 -12.42 22.40
C GLU A 358 3.75 -13.46 21.46
N VAL A 359 4.39 -13.71 20.31
CA VAL A 359 3.99 -14.82 19.41
C VAL A 359 4.01 -16.15 20.17
N ARG A 360 5.11 -16.41 20.90
CA ARG A 360 5.21 -17.61 21.74
C ARG A 360 4.09 -17.66 22.79
N ARG A 361 3.81 -16.56 23.50
CA ARG A 361 2.77 -16.52 24.53
C ARG A 361 1.39 -16.86 23.93
N HIS A 362 1.03 -16.21 22.83
CA HIS A 362 -0.25 -16.47 22.15
C HIS A 362 -0.39 -17.91 21.64
N LEU A 363 0.68 -18.50 21.08
CA LEU A 363 0.68 -19.91 20.66
C LEU A 363 0.51 -20.86 21.85
N VAL A 364 1.19 -20.59 22.97
CA VAL A 364 1.07 -21.39 24.20
C VAL A 364 -0.34 -21.31 24.76
N GLU A 365 -0.92 -20.12 24.82
CA GLU A 365 -2.30 -19.91 25.30
C GLU A 365 -3.32 -20.61 24.40
N ALA A 366 -3.19 -20.50 23.08
CA ALA A 366 -4.04 -21.18 22.12
C ALA A 366 -3.96 -22.71 22.30
N ALA A 367 -2.75 -23.27 22.38
CA ALA A 367 -2.54 -24.70 22.56
C ALA A 367 -3.12 -25.19 23.91
N SER A 368 -2.96 -24.39 24.97
CA SER A 368 -3.49 -24.71 26.30
C SER A 368 -5.01 -24.72 26.33
N ARG A 369 -5.67 -23.76 25.65
CA ARG A 369 -7.14 -23.71 25.54
C ARG A 369 -7.73 -24.93 24.83
N GLU A 370 -6.98 -25.48 23.88
CA GLU A 370 -7.36 -26.67 23.11
C GLU A 370 -6.86 -27.99 23.75
N ASN A 371 -6.26 -27.94 24.94
CA ASN A 371 -5.67 -29.08 25.68
C ASN A 371 -4.63 -29.87 24.86
N LEU A 372 -3.85 -29.17 24.03
CA LEU A 372 -2.79 -29.77 23.21
C LEU A 372 -1.53 -30.04 24.05
N PRO A 373 -0.73 -31.08 23.72
CA PRO A 373 0.42 -31.51 24.52
C PRO A 373 1.63 -30.58 24.34
N ILE A 374 1.57 -29.39 24.94
CA ILE A 374 2.63 -28.38 24.84
C ILE A 374 3.79 -28.65 25.80
N LYS A 375 5.01 -28.64 25.27
CA LYS A 375 6.24 -28.75 26.07
C LYS A 375 6.86 -27.37 26.25
N MET A 376 6.75 -26.83 27.45
CA MET A 376 7.34 -25.54 27.79
C MET A 376 8.86 -25.67 27.95
N SER A 377 9.63 -24.84 27.23
CA SER A 377 11.07 -24.73 27.44
C SER A 377 11.48 -23.30 27.83
N MET A 378 12.32 -23.18 28.86
CA MET A 378 12.84 -21.89 29.30
C MET A 378 14.00 -21.46 28.39
N GLY A 379 14.07 -20.19 28.00
CA GLY A 379 15.18 -19.64 27.21
C GLY A 379 14.76 -18.83 25.98
N ARG A 380 15.74 -18.55 25.11
CA ARG A 380 15.55 -17.80 23.86
C ARG A 380 14.54 -18.51 22.96
N VAL A 381 13.58 -17.76 22.44
CA VAL A 381 12.60 -18.28 21.48
C VAL A 381 13.27 -18.48 20.13
N THR A 382 13.13 -19.68 19.57
CA THR A 382 13.71 -20.04 18.26
C THR A 382 12.60 -20.34 17.25
N PRO A 383 12.87 -20.23 15.93
CA PRO A 383 11.88 -20.58 14.91
C PRO A 383 11.40 -22.02 15.04
N GLY A 384 12.31 -22.95 15.35
CA GLY A 384 11.97 -24.36 15.57
C GLY A 384 11.05 -24.57 16.77
N GLN A 385 11.20 -23.79 17.84
CA GLN A 385 10.27 -23.83 18.98
C GLN A 385 8.87 -23.37 18.56
N LEU A 386 8.76 -22.24 17.87
CA LEU A 386 7.47 -21.73 17.38
C LEU A 386 6.80 -22.74 16.42
N THR A 387 7.56 -23.30 15.46
CA THR A 387 7.08 -24.36 14.57
C THR A 387 6.51 -25.55 15.36
N SER A 388 7.20 -25.99 16.42
CA SER A 388 6.74 -27.14 17.23
C SER A 388 5.39 -26.89 17.92
N TYR A 389 5.09 -25.64 18.30
CA TYR A 389 3.80 -25.28 18.88
C TYR A 389 2.70 -25.18 17.82
N ILE A 390 3.01 -24.61 16.66
CA ILE A 390 2.09 -24.49 15.51
C ILE A 390 1.66 -25.88 15.02
N GLN A 391 2.61 -26.82 14.90
CA GLN A 391 2.35 -28.17 14.40
C GLN A 391 1.42 -29.00 15.30
N LEU A 392 1.22 -28.63 16.57
CA LEU A 392 0.24 -29.28 17.45
C LEU A 392 -1.20 -29.18 16.90
N PHE A 393 -1.47 -28.19 16.05
CA PHE A 393 -2.80 -27.94 15.50
C PHE A 393 -3.07 -28.71 14.20
N LYS A 394 -2.04 -29.17 13.48
CA LYS A 394 -2.10 -29.75 12.11
C LYS A 394 -3.23 -30.77 11.89
N ASN A 395 -3.50 -31.63 12.86
CA ASN A 395 -4.51 -32.69 12.77
C ASN A 395 -5.81 -32.40 13.54
N ASN A 396 -5.95 -31.20 14.11
CA ASN A 396 -7.13 -30.78 14.85
C ASN A 396 -7.82 -29.63 14.12
N LEU A 397 -8.68 -29.97 13.16
CA LEU A 397 -9.40 -29.00 12.32
C LEU A 397 -10.22 -27.98 13.12
N LYS A 398 -10.77 -28.38 14.27
CA LYS A 398 -11.51 -27.50 15.16
C LYS A 398 -10.58 -26.44 15.76
N ALA A 399 -9.47 -26.87 16.36
CA ALA A 399 -8.48 -25.97 16.94
C ALA A 399 -7.83 -25.06 15.89
N LEU A 400 -7.52 -25.60 14.70
CA LEU A 400 -7.07 -24.84 13.54
C LEU A 400 -8.04 -23.70 13.21
N ARG A 401 -9.33 -24.03 13.06
CA ARG A 401 -10.35 -23.02 12.74
C ARG A 401 -10.49 -21.97 13.84
N ASN A 402 -10.42 -22.37 15.10
CA ASN A 402 -10.57 -21.48 16.25
C ASN A 402 -9.38 -20.52 16.43
N HIS A 403 -8.19 -20.91 16.00
CA HIS A 403 -6.95 -20.18 16.24
C HIS A 403 -6.18 -19.82 14.96
N CYS A 404 -6.84 -19.87 13.81
CA CYS A 404 -6.21 -19.70 12.50
C CYS A 404 -5.44 -18.37 12.39
N GLY A 405 -5.97 -17.28 12.95
CA GLY A 405 -5.30 -15.98 12.90
C GLY A 405 -3.99 -15.95 13.67
N ILE A 406 -3.98 -16.49 14.89
CA ILE A 406 -2.75 -16.63 15.70
C ILE A 406 -1.73 -17.52 14.98
N LEU A 407 -2.19 -18.63 14.39
CA LEU A 407 -1.31 -19.57 13.68
C LEU A 407 -0.69 -18.94 12.43
N GLN A 408 -1.45 -18.14 11.67
CA GLN A 408 -0.94 -17.39 10.52
C GLN A 408 0.14 -16.38 10.94
N LEU A 409 -0.09 -15.58 11.98
CA LEU A 409 0.91 -14.64 12.50
C LEU A 409 2.16 -15.37 13.05
N GLY A 410 1.96 -16.52 13.68
CA GLY A 410 3.04 -17.40 14.13
C GLY A 410 3.86 -17.96 12.97
N LEU A 411 3.21 -18.42 11.91
CA LEU A 411 3.86 -18.91 10.69
C LEU A 411 4.61 -17.80 9.96
N ALA A 412 4.02 -16.62 9.83
CA ALA A 412 4.69 -15.43 9.27
C ALA A 412 5.98 -15.15 10.03
N THR A 413 5.91 -15.14 11.36
CA THR A 413 7.09 -14.96 12.23
C THR A 413 8.15 -16.03 11.99
N VAL A 414 7.76 -17.31 11.93
CA VAL A 414 8.68 -18.42 11.66
C VAL A 414 9.36 -18.27 10.30
N GLN A 415 8.59 -17.95 9.26
CA GLN A 415 9.10 -17.80 7.90
C GLN A 415 10.10 -16.65 7.82
N THR A 416 9.76 -15.49 8.37
CA THR A 416 10.66 -14.33 8.44
C THR A 416 11.95 -14.67 9.19
N LEU A 417 11.87 -15.32 10.37
CA LEU A 417 13.06 -15.67 11.15
C LEU A 417 13.96 -16.70 10.47
N LYS A 418 13.41 -17.55 9.57
CA LYS A 418 14.17 -18.53 8.79
C LYS A 418 14.67 -17.96 7.45
N HIS A 419 14.16 -16.81 7.02
CA HIS A 419 14.42 -16.29 5.69
C HIS A 419 15.89 -15.82 5.51
N PRO A 420 16.56 -16.12 4.39
CA PRO A 420 17.94 -15.68 4.15
C PRO A 420 18.13 -14.16 4.21
N GLN A 421 17.14 -13.38 3.78
CA GLN A 421 17.20 -11.90 3.86
C GLN A 421 17.31 -11.38 5.29
N THR A 422 16.94 -12.15 6.32
CA THR A 422 17.11 -11.71 7.71
C THR A 422 18.59 -11.58 8.07
N ALA A 423 19.48 -12.42 7.53
CA ALA A 423 20.92 -12.27 7.69
C ALA A 423 21.45 -11.06 6.90
N LYS A 424 20.93 -10.82 5.69
CA LYS A 424 21.26 -9.63 4.90
C LYS A 424 20.81 -8.33 5.59
N TRP A 425 19.70 -8.34 6.32
CA TRP A 425 19.20 -7.20 7.08
C TRP A 425 20.24 -6.65 8.06
N ASP A 426 20.91 -7.54 8.79
CA ASP A 426 21.96 -7.14 9.74
C ASP A 426 23.18 -6.55 9.01
N ASN A 427 23.50 -7.07 7.82
CA ASN A 427 24.56 -6.52 6.96
C ASN A 427 24.20 -5.13 6.41
N PHE A 428 22.96 -4.93 5.94
CA PHE A 428 22.46 -3.62 5.53
C PHE A 428 22.55 -2.62 6.69
N LEU A 429 22.04 -2.98 7.86
CA LEU A 429 22.09 -2.11 9.04
C LEU A 429 23.53 -1.76 9.44
N ALA A 430 24.46 -2.71 9.38
CA ALA A 430 25.87 -2.45 9.64
C ALA A 430 26.47 -1.48 8.60
N PHE A 431 26.14 -1.67 7.32
CA PHE A 431 26.57 -0.79 6.24
C PHE A 431 25.98 0.62 6.37
N GLU A 432 24.69 0.74 6.66
CA GLU A 432 24.02 2.03 6.88
C GLU A 432 24.65 2.81 8.04
N ARG A 433 25.03 2.12 9.14
CA ARG A 433 25.77 2.74 10.25
C ARG A 433 27.17 3.22 9.84
N LEU A 434 27.91 2.42 9.07
CA LEU A 434 29.22 2.79 8.54
C LEU A 434 29.13 4.00 7.61
N LEU A 435 28.07 4.04 6.79
CA LEU A 435 27.76 5.13 5.89
C LEU A 435 27.46 6.42 6.66
N LEU A 436 26.63 6.35 7.71
CA LEU A 436 26.33 7.51 8.56
C LEU A 436 27.61 8.07 9.19
N GLN A 437 28.54 7.22 9.61
CA GLN A 437 29.85 7.65 10.09
C GLN A 437 30.69 8.31 8.97
N SER A 438 30.73 7.70 7.79
CA SER A 438 31.52 8.16 6.64
C SER A 438 31.03 9.50 6.08
N ILE A 439 29.72 9.75 6.09
CA ILE A 439 29.13 11.06 5.71
C ILE A 439 29.68 12.18 6.61
N GLY A 440 29.83 11.91 7.90
CA GLY A 440 30.35 12.89 8.86
C GLY A 440 31.82 13.24 8.66
N GLU A 441 32.61 12.33 8.08
CA GLU A 441 34.08 12.42 8.07
C GLU A 441 34.68 12.68 6.68
N SER A 442 34.10 12.16 5.60
CA SER A 442 34.80 12.03 4.30
C SER A 442 33.97 12.37 3.05
N GLY A 443 32.69 12.78 3.22
CA GLY A 443 31.84 13.22 2.12
C GLY A 443 31.30 12.09 1.22
N MET A 444 30.41 12.46 0.30
CA MET A 444 29.61 11.53 -0.50
C MET A 444 30.43 10.68 -1.50
N SER A 445 31.48 11.25 -2.08
CA SER A 445 32.34 10.55 -3.04
C SER A 445 32.98 9.31 -2.41
N VAL A 446 33.37 9.38 -1.13
CA VAL A 446 33.93 8.23 -0.39
C VAL A 446 32.86 7.17 -0.14
N VAL A 447 31.64 7.57 0.24
CA VAL A 447 30.51 6.65 0.43
C VAL A 447 30.18 5.89 -0.87
N LEU A 448 30.13 6.59 -2.01
CA LEU A 448 29.88 5.95 -3.30
C LEU A 448 31.00 4.98 -3.69
N ASN A 449 32.27 5.33 -3.43
CA ASN A 449 33.38 4.43 -3.67
C ASN A 449 33.37 3.20 -2.74
N GLN A 450 32.87 3.32 -1.51
CA GLN A 450 32.69 2.20 -0.59
C GLN A 450 31.59 1.23 -1.07
N LEU A 451 30.60 1.71 -1.84
CA LEU A 451 29.56 0.85 -2.42
C LEU A 451 30.05 0.04 -3.63
N LEU A 452 31.05 0.53 -4.39
CA LEU A 452 31.49 -0.11 -5.64
C LEU A 452 31.75 -1.63 -5.55
N PRO A 453 32.42 -2.16 -4.50
CA PRO A 453 32.65 -3.60 -4.37
C PRO A 453 31.38 -4.45 -4.23
N MET A 454 30.23 -3.83 -3.92
CA MET A 454 28.93 -4.51 -3.78
C MET A 454 28.24 -4.71 -5.14
N PHE A 455 28.61 -3.94 -6.17
CA PHE A 455 28.04 -4.07 -7.52
C PHE A 455 28.70 -5.21 -8.28
N LYS A 456 28.21 -6.43 -8.01
CA LYS A 456 28.71 -7.65 -8.64
C LYS A 456 27.69 -8.15 -9.67
N PRO A 457 28.12 -8.52 -10.89
CA PRO A 457 27.25 -9.17 -11.84
C PRO A 457 26.74 -10.52 -11.32
N SER A 458 25.59 -10.98 -11.84
CA SER A 458 24.94 -12.23 -11.43
C SER A 458 25.89 -13.44 -11.34
N THR A 459 26.82 -13.56 -12.31
CA THR A 459 27.81 -14.65 -12.41
C THR A 459 28.85 -14.65 -11.29
N GLN A 460 29.03 -13.53 -10.60
CA GLN A 460 30.02 -13.33 -9.53
C GLN A 460 29.37 -13.20 -8.14
N ARG A 461 28.03 -13.23 -8.06
CA ARG A 461 27.30 -13.10 -6.81
C ARG A 461 27.21 -14.44 -6.08
N THR A 462 27.49 -14.39 -4.78
CA THR A 462 27.16 -15.42 -3.80
C THR A 462 25.81 -15.13 -3.16
N ASN A 463 25.29 -16.04 -2.32
CA ASN A 463 24.03 -15.84 -1.62
C ASN A 463 24.04 -14.64 -0.66
N ASP A 464 25.21 -14.22 -0.20
CA ASP A 464 25.40 -13.08 0.70
C ASP A 464 25.57 -11.74 -0.05
N ASP A 465 25.73 -11.79 -1.38
CA ASP A 465 25.86 -10.59 -2.22
C ASP A 465 24.51 -9.96 -2.55
N TYR A 466 24.56 -8.72 -3.03
CA TYR A 466 23.39 -7.87 -3.26
C TYR A 466 22.96 -7.92 -4.73
N GLY A 467 21.68 -8.15 -4.97
CA GLY A 467 21.06 -8.03 -6.28
C GLY A 467 20.70 -6.60 -6.66
N PRO A 468 20.21 -6.39 -7.89
CA PRO A 468 19.88 -5.07 -8.41
C PRO A 468 18.92 -4.28 -7.52
N GLU A 469 17.85 -4.90 -7.01
CA GLU A 469 16.85 -4.21 -6.18
C GLU A 469 17.41 -3.81 -4.82
N GLU A 470 18.21 -4.68 -4.21
CA GLU A 470 18.93 -4.44 -2.96
C GLU A 470 19.91 -3.26 -3.09
N LEU A 471 20.61 -3.17 -4.23
CA LEU A 471 21.49 -2.03 -4.56
C LEU A 471 20.70 -0.73 -4.78
N LEU A 472 19.52 -0.79 -5.42
CA LEU A 472 18.64 0.37 -5.59
C LEU A 472 18.09 0.88 -4.25
N ILE A 473 17.74 -0.02 -3.32
CA ILE A 473 17.35 0.33 -1.95
C ILE A 473 18.49 1.09 -1.25
N LEU A 474 19.72 0.56 -1.31
CA LEU A 474 20.90 1.22 -0.74
C LEU A 474 21.17 2.59 -1.34
N LEU A 475 21.16 2.72 -2.67
CA LEU A 475 21.35 4.01 -3.34
C LEU A 475 20.26 5.01 -2.95
N THR A 476 19.01 4.57 -2.88
CA THR A 476 17.90 5.40 -2.41
C THR A 476 18.15 5.85 -0.97
N TYR A 477 18.58 4.95 -0.09
CA TYR A 477 18.93 5.28 1.30
C TYR A 477 20.05 6.33 1.36
N VAL A 478 21.16 6.12 0.65
CA VAL A 478 22.31 7.03 0.61
C VAL A 478 21.90 8.44 0.24
N TYR A 479 21.22 8.61 -0.90
CA TYR A 479 20.80 9.94 -1.39
C TYR A 479 19.72 10.56 -0.50
N SER A 480 18.88 9.76 0.15
CA SER A 480 17.87 10.25 1.09
C SER A 480 18.46 10.77 2.41
N VAL A 481 19.54 10.14 2.91
CA VAL A 481 20.19 10.51 4.17
C VAL A 481 21.09 11.74 4.00
N ILE A 482 21.88 11.78 2.93
CA ILE A 482 22.87 12.84 2.70
C ILE A 482 22.19 14.21 2.58
N GLY A 483 21.05 14.27 1.89
CA GLY A 483 20.36 15.53 1.63
C GLY A 483 21.14 16.42 0.66
N GLU A 484 21.15 17.72 0.88
CA GLU A 484 21.84 18.68 -0.01
C GLU A 484 23.36 18.54 0.07
N PHE A 485 24.01 18.31 -1.08
CA PHE A 485 25.46 18.12 -1.19
C PHE A 485 26.08 19.01 -2.27
N THR A 486 27.38 19.29 -2.14
CA THR A 486 28.14 20.06 -3.14
C THR A 486 28.67 19.15 -4.23
N VAL A 487 28.54 19.59 -5.49
CA VAL A 487 29.07 18.88 -6.65
C VAL A 487 30.52 19.26 -6.86
N ASP A 488 31.42 18.30 -6.69
CA ASP A 488 32.82 18.44 -7.06
C ASP A 488 33.22 17.36 -8.07
N LYS A 489 34.47 17.47 -8.53
CA LYS A 489 35.02 16.56 -9.55
C LYS A 489 35.09 15.12 -9.03
N ASP A 490 35.41 14.93 -7.76
CA ASP A 490 35.61 13.60 -7.17
C ASP A 490 34.26 12.88 -7.00
N LEU A 491 33.21 13.61 -6.64
CA LEU A 491 31.84 13.11 -6.61
C LEU A 491 31.36 12.71 -8.01
N GLY A 492 31.58 13.57 -9.02
CA GLY A 492 31.22 13.25 -10.40
C GLY A 492 31.93 11.99 -10.91
N GLU A 493 33.22 11.82 -10.60
CA GLU A 493 33.97 10.61 -10.95
C GLU A 493 33.49 9.37 -10.20
N ALA A 494 33.14 9.49 -8.92
CA ALA A 494 32.61 8.38 -8.12
C ALA A 494 31.23 7.93 -8.62
N GLU A 495 30.34 8.89 -8.90
CA GLU A 495 29.00 8.61 -9.42
C GLU A 495 29.07 7.89 -10.78
N GLU A 496 29.91 8.36 -11.70
CA GLU A 496 30.07 7.72 -13.01
C GLU A 496 30.63 6.29 -12.91
N LYS A 497 31.46 5.99 -11.90
CA LYS A 497 31.90 4.61 -11.64
C LYS A 497 30.74 3.75 -11.16
N VAL A 498 29.92 4.25 -10.23
CA VAL A 498 28.76 3.53 -9.71
C VAL A 498 27.72 3.30 -10.81
N LYS A 499 27.42 4.31 -11.63
CA LYS A 499 26.54 4.17 -12.80
C LYS A 499 27.01 3.07 -13.73
N LYS A 500 28.29 3.05 -14.10
CA LYS A 500 28.85 2.01 -14.98
C LYS A 500 28.73 0.62 -14.37
N ALA A 501 29.01 0.49 -13.07
CA ALA A 501 28.86 -0.77 -12.36
C ALA A 501 27.40 -1.24 -12.32
N LEU A 502 26.45 -0.34 -12.05
CA LEU A 502 25.02 -0.66 -12.05
C LEU A 502 24.49 -1.03 -13.45
N VAL A 503 24.94 -0.33 -14.50
CA VAL A 503 24.62 -0.69 -15.90
C VAL A 503 25.09 -2.11 -16.20
N GLN A 504 26.30 -2.47 -15.77
CA GLN A 504 26.83 -3.82 -15.96
C GLN A 504 25.99 -4.85 -15.21
N VAL A 505 25.65 -4.59 -13.93
CA VAL A 505 24.76 -5.44 -13.14
C VAL A 505 23.44 -5.69 -13.88
N PHE A 506 22.78 -4.63 -14.37
CA PHE A 506 21.51 -4.77 -15.11
C PHE A 506 21.64 -5.62 -16.38
N CYS A 507 22.72 -5.43 -17.15
CA CYS A 507 22.91 -6.15 -18.42
C CYS A 507 23.25 -7.63 -18.24
N GLU A 508 23.78 -8.02 -17.08
CA GLU A 508 24.20 -9.39 -16.79
C GLU A 508 23.17 -10.18 -15.97
N GLU A 509 22.00 -9.60 -15.68
CA GLU A 509 20.89 -10.36 -15.09
C GLU A 509 20.34 -11.37 -16.10
N SER A 510 20.17 -12.62 -15.68
CA SER A 510 19.57 -13.67 -16.52
C SER A 510 18.07 -13.44 -16.75
N GLU A 511 17.40 -12.85 -15.76
CA GLU A 511 15.98 -12.53 -15.78
C GLU A 511 15.76 -11.14 -15.19
N LEU A 512 14.85 -10.38 -15.77
CA LEU A 512 14.49 -9.07 -15.23
C LEU A 512 13.32 -9.22 -14.27
N SER A 513 13.52 -8.75 -13.04
CA SER A 513 12.42 -8.63 -12.09
C SER A 513 11.37 -7.62 -12.60
N PRO A 514 10.11 -7.68 -12.13
CA PRO A 514 9.08 -6.71 -12.50
C PRO A 514 9.50 -5.25 -12.28
N LEU A 515 10.30 -4.97 -11.24
CA LEU A 515 10.85 -3.65 -10.98
C LEU A 515 11.84 -3.23 -12.07
N LEU A 516 12.79 -4.09 -12.43
CA LEU A 516 13.75 -3.80 -13.49
C LEU A 516 13.09 -3.67 -14.85
N GLN A 517 12.07 -4.47 -15.16
CA GLN A 517 11.28 -4.32 -16.39
C GLN A 517 10.64 -2.94 -16.46
N LYS A 518 10.08 -2.45 -15.35
CA LYS A 518 9.48 -1.12 -15.25
C LYS A 518 10.50 0.00 -15.38
N ILE A 519 11.66 -0.13 -14.75
CA ILE A 519 12.75 0.87 -14.80
C ILE A 519 13.36 0.95 -16.21
N THR A 520 13.58 -0.20 -16.85
CA THR A 520 14.27 -0.28 -18.13
C THR A 520 13.36 -0.23 -19.35
N GLY A 521 12.04 -0.39 -19.17
CA GLY A 521 11.06 -0.52 -20.24
C GLY A 521 11.26 -1.78 -21.10
N CYS A 522 11.91 -2.82 -20.57
CA CYS A 522 12.23 -4.06 -21.30
C CYS A 522 11.54 -5.25 -20.64
N ASP A 523 10.80 -6.05 -21.42
CA ASP A 523 10.07 -7.22 -20.91
C ASP A 523 10.98 -8.43 -20.61
N SER A 524 12.22 -8.42 -21.10
CA SER A 524 13.18 -9.51 -20.91
C SER A 524 14.63 -9.03 -20.94
N ALA A 525 15.53 -9.80 -20.32
CA ALA A 525 16.96 -9.51 -20.28
C ALA A 525 17.57 -9.44 -21.69
N THR A 526 17.09 -10.26 -22.63
CA THR A 526 17.56 -10.26 -24.03
C THR A 526 17.29 -8.94 -24.76
N ASN A 527 16.27 -8.19 -24.34
CA ASN A 527 15.90 -6.92 -24.96
C ASN A 527 16.62 -5.71 -24.33
N LEU A 528 17.31 -5.95 -23.22
CA LEU A 528 18.01 -4.94 -22.44
C LEU A 528 19.44 -4.77 -22.98
N THR A 529 19.65 -3.74 -23.80
CA THR A 529 20.98 -3.41 -24.31
C THR A 529 21.72 -2.50 -23.35
N PHE A 530 23.04 -2.50 -23.41
CA PHE A 530 23.89 -1.57 -22.64
C PHE A 530 23.43 -0.11 -22.76
N HIS A 531 23.02 0.31 -23.97
CA HIS A 531 22.52 1.67 -24.20
C HIS A 531 21.21 1.95 -23.45
N LYS A 532 20.25 1.02 -23.48
CA LYS A 532 18.99 1.16 -22.74
C LYS A 532 19.23 1.15 -21.24
N SER A 533 20.07 0.24 -20.74
CA SER A 533 20.48 0.20 -19.33
C SER A 533 21.13 1.50 -18.90
N LYS A 534 21.99 2.08 -19.74
CA LYS A 534 22.62 3.37 -19.46
C LYS A 534 21.60 4.49 -19.32
N ILE A 535 20.66 4.62 -20.26
CA ILE A 535 19.58 5.62 -20.16
C ILE A 535 18.78 5.45 -18.87
N ALA A 536 18.36 4.21 -18.56
CA ALA A 536 17.60 3.93 -17.35
C ALA A 536 18.37 4.27 -16.06
N VAL A 537 19.68 3.98 -16.02
CA VAL A 537 20.54 4.31 -14.88
C VAL A 537 20.77 5.83 -14.78
N ASP A 538 20.94 6.53 -15.90
CA ASP A 538 21.08 7.99 -15.90
C ASP A 538 19.80 8.67 -15.35
N GLU A 539 18.61 8.22 -15.78
CA GLU A 539 17.31 8.70 -15.26
C GLU A 539 17.11 8.35 -13.77
N LEU A 540 17.55 7.16 -13.34
CA LEU A 540 17.55 6.78 -11.92
C LEU A 540 18.39 7.75 -11.08
N PHE A 541 19.60 8.08 -11.52
CA PHE A 541 20.45 9.02 -10.79
C PHE A 541 19.88 10.43 -10.78
N SER A 542 19.25 10.90 -11.88
CA SER A 542 18.49 12.16 -11.84
C SER A 542 17.39 12.14 -10.76
N SER A 543 16.68 11.01 -10.61
CA SER A 543 15.68 10.82 -9.56
C SER A 543 16.30 10.83 -8.15
N LEU A 544 17.46 10.19 -7.97
CA LEU A 544 18.19 10.17 -6.69
C LEU A 544 18.66 11.56 -6.27
N TRP A 545 19.10 12.38 -7.23
CA TRP A 545 19.44 13.79 -6.97
C TRP A 545 18.22 14.60 -6.54
N ASP A 546 17.07 14.41 -7.17
CA ASP A 546 15.82 15.06 -6.78
C ASP A 546 15.41 14.66 -5.35
N ILE A 547 15.58 13.39 -4.98
CA ILE A 547 15.33 12.89 -3.63
C ILE A 547 16.27 13.58 -2.62
N ALA A 548 17.56 13.66 -2.91
CA ALA A 548 18.52 14.33 -2.03
C ALA A 548 18.20 15.82 -1.85
N GLY A 549 17.74 16.48 -2.92
CA GLY A 549 17.29 17.87 -2.91
C GLY A 549 15.93 18.11 -2.26
N ALA A 550 15.14 17.08 -1.96
CA ALA A 550 13.74 17.24 -1.52
C ALA A 550 13.62 18.03 -0.20
N ARG A 551 14.61 17.91 0.70
CA ARG A 551 14.62 18.59 2.01
C ARG A 551 15.18 20.03 1.97
N SER A 552 15.70 20.49 0.83
CA SER A 552 16.36 21.80 0.68
C SER A 552 15.49 22.99 1.12
N LEU A 553 14.16 22.89 0.91
CA LEU A 553 13.19 23.94 1.22
C LEU A 553 12.74 23.96 2.69
N MET A 554 13.06 22.94 3.49
CA MET A 554 12.68 22.93 4.90
C MET A 554 13.57 23.88 5.70
N LYS A 555 13.04 24.63 6.68
CA LYS A 555 13.87 25.51 7.53
C LYS A 555 14.49 24.73 8.68
N GLU A 556 13.66 24.02 9.42
CA GLU A 556 14.00 23.04 10.45
C GLU A 556 13.90 21.63 9.85
N PHE A 557 14.66 20.65 10.36
CA PHE A 557 14.70 19.26 9.85
C PHE A 557 15.27 19.07 8.43
N LYS A 558 16.08 20.01 7.94
CA LYS A 558 16.78 19.91 6.64
C LYS A 558 17.57 18.62 6.44
N SER A 559 18.13 18.10 7.53
CA SER A 559 18.94 16.89 7.52
C SER A 559 18.30 15.81 8.36
N VAL A 560 18.33 14.58 7.84
CA VAL A 560 18.04 13.35 8.58
C VAL A 560 19.26 12.93 9.42
N TYR A 561 20.44 13.40 9.05
CA TYR A 561 21.69 13.18 9.76
C TYR A 561 22.03 14.37 10.68
N VAL A 562 22.37 14.10 11.93
CA VAL A 562 22.89 15.11 12.87
C VAL A 562 24.38 14.84 13.10
N PRO A 563 25.28 15.77 12.72
CA PRO A 563 26.72 15.59 12.93
C PRO A 563 27.05 15.29 14.41
N GLY A 564 27.80 14.22 14.65
CA GLY A 564 28.17 13.73 15.99
C GLY A 564 27.28 12.60 16.54
N ASN A 565 26.16 12.29 15.88
CA ASN A 565 25.37 11.10 16.18
C ASN A 565 25.86 9.93 15.30
N HIS A 566 27.00 9.34 15.67
CA HIS A 566 27.81 8.47 14.79
C HIS A 566 27.13 7.18 14.30
N THR A 567 25.95 6.81 14.81
CA THR A 567 25.30 5.51 14.49
C THR A 567 23.80 5.58 14.29
N HIS A 568 23.18 6.76 14.44
CA HIS A 568 21.72 6.90 14.41
C HIS A 568 21.29 8.08 13.55
N GLN A 569 20.42 7.79 12.58
CA GLN A 569 19.68 8.80 11.84
C GLN A 569 18.50 9.32 12.67
N VAL A 570 18.05 10.55 12.40
CA VAL A 570 16.84 11.10 13.03
C VAL A 570 15.62 10.66 12.24
N ASN A 571 14.81 9.79 12.82
CA ASN A 571 13.56 9.38 12.21
C ASN A 571 12.51 10.49 12.39
N HIS A 572 12.20 11.18 11.30
CA HIS A 572 11.20 12.25 11.31
C HIS A 572 9.82 11.76 10.88
N ILE A 573 9.78 10.66 10.10
CA ILE A 573 8.56 10.03 9.60
C ILE A 573 8.72 8.50 9.72
N PHE A 574 7.58 7.81 9.87
CA PHE A 574 7.44 6.37 10.16
C PHE A 574 8.33 5.44 9.32
N GLN A 575 8.79 4.36 9.97
CA GLN A 575 9.74 3.36 9.45
C GLN A 575 9.10 2.16 8.74
N ILE A 576 7.76 2.02 8.75
CA ILE A 576 7.14 0.84 8.11
C ILE A 576 7.04 1.08 6.60
N PRO A 577 7.51 0.15 5.73
CA PRO A 577 7.47 0.26 4.26
C PRO A 577 6.07 0.04 3.69
N LEU A 578 5.05 0.60 4.32
CA LEU A 578 3.67 0.56 3.85
C LEU A 578 3.41 1.69 2.84
N ARG A 579 2.56 1.42 1.85
CA ARG A 579 2.17 2.42 0.84
C ARG A 579 0.96 3.21 1.32
N SER A 580 1.00 4.53 1.13
CA SER A 580 -0.13 5.45 1.38
C SER A 580 -0.72 5.35 2.80
N VAL A 581 0.13 5.69 3.77
CA VAL A 581 -0.11 5.57 5.22
C VAL A 581 -0.83 6.79 5.78
N TRP A 582 -1.90 6.55 6.55
CA TRP A 582 -2.63 7.56 7.32
C TRP A 582 -2.60 7.20 8.79
N ILE A 583 -2.26 8.19 9.62
CA ILE A 583 -2.10 8.00 11.06
C ILE A 583 -3.06 8.92 11.78
N TRP A 584 -3.71 8.36 12.77
CA TRP A 584 -4.77 8.99 13.53
C TRP A 584 -4.37 9.02 15.00
N ASP A 585 -4.20 10.22 15.54
CA ASP A 585 -3.99 10.42 16.97
C ASP A 585 -5.22 11.13 17.57
N THR A 586 -5.79 10.54 18.62
CA THR A 586 -6.91 11.13 19.39
C THR A 586 -6.42 11.87 20.64
N SER A 587 -5.12 11.91 20.88
CA SER A 587 -4.49 12.52 22.05
C SER A 587 -4.44 14.05 21.91
N TRP A 588 -5.53 14.74 22.20
CA TRP A 588 -5.52 16.17 22.53
C TRP A 588 -6.45 16.48 23.70
#